data_AF-A0A842XV39-F1
#
_entry.id   AF-A0A842XV39-F1
#
_cell.length_a   1.000
_cell.length_b   1.000
_cell.length_c   1.000
_cell.angle_alpha   90.00
_cell.angle_beta   90.00
_cell.angle_gamma   90.00
#
_symmetry.space_group_name_H-M   'P 1'
#
loop_
_entity.id
_entity.type
_entity.pdbx_description
1 polymer ?
#
loop_
_entity_poly.entity_id
_entity_poly.type
_entity_poly.pdbx_seq_one_letter_code
_entity_poly.pdbx_strand_id
1 'polypeptide(L)'
;MRSTNEQVNNNGGDKILKIVDRVLNQVFGKEATRLIYRHLESNYSVKRGEIAEKIDVFAKGLEEFLSSGAYVVERKILEDMYSSYGLLRRLELEKMQEEQDFVGQIRLLRQKA
;
A
#
# COMPACT_ATOMS: atom_id res chain seq x y z
N MET A 1 12.21 28.87 -20.62
CA MET A 1 13.18 28.07 -19.84
C MET A 1 12.64 27.90 -18.43
N ARG A 2 12.45 26.63 -18.01
CA ARG A 2 12.11 26.11 -16.67
C ARG A 2 11.06 26.88 -15.86
N SER A 3 9.80 26.50 -16.05
CA SER A 3 8.80 26.58 -14.98
C SER A 3 9.14 25.54 -13.92
N THR A 4 9.15 25.99 -12.68
CA THR A 4 9.50 25.27 -11.46
C THR A 4 8.62 24.05 -11.25
N ASN A 5 9.27 22.88 -11.20
CA ASN A 5 8.69 21.59 -10.85
C ASN A 5 7.95 21.63 -9.51
N GLU A 6 6.67 21.27 -9.58
CA GLU A 6 6.00 20.29 -8.73
C GLU A 6 6.66 19.98 -7.38
N GLN A 7 6.18 20.66 -6.35
CA GLN A 7 6.21 20.18 -4.97
C GLN A 7 4.78 20.35 -4.44
N VAL A 8 3.85 19.51 -4.93
CA VAL A 8 2.54 19.35 -4.29
C VAL A 8 2.67 18.23 -3.27
N ASN A 9 2.78 18.69 -2.03
CA ASN A 9 2.81 17.98 -0.77
C ASN A 9 1.80 16.80 -0.71
N ASN A 10 2.28 15.56 -0.84
CA ASN A 10 1.52 14.31 -0.69
C ASN A 10 2.18 13.40 0.36
N ASN A 11 2.36 13.89 1.60
CA ASN A 11 3.16 13.21 2.62
C ASN A 11 2.61 11.82 3.03
N GLY A 12 1.28 11.62 2.98
CA GLY A 12 0.63 10.34 3.30
C GLY A 12 0.68 9.29 2.18
N GLY A 13 0.48 9.69 0.93
CA GLY A 13 0.54 8.80 -0.25
C GLY A 13 1.95 8.25 -0.48
N ASP A 14 2.96 9.11 -0.32
CA ASP A 14 4.36 8.73 -0.40
C ASP A 14 4.76 7.70 0.65
N LYS A 15 4.22 7.82 1.88
CA LYS A 15 4.52 6.89 2.96
C LYS A 15 3.89 5.51 2.70
N ILE A 16 2.65 5.48 2.21
CA ILE A 16 1.97 4.24 1.86
C ILE A 16 2.75 3.50 0.77
N LEU A 17 3.12 4.21 -0.29
CA LEU A 17 3.89 3.64 -1.40
C LEU A 17 5.22 3.05 -0.93
N LYS A 18 6.00 3.80 -0.14
CA LYS A 18 7.30 3.33 0.40
C LYS A 18 7.16 2.04 1.21
N ILE A 19 6.09 1.89 1.97
CA ILE A 19 5.85 0.69 2.78
C ILE A 19 5.43 -0.48 1.89
N VAL A 20 4.52 -0.28 0.93
CA VAL A 20 4.13 -1.32 -0.04
C VAL A 20 5.36 -1.82 -0.81
N ASP A 21 6.17 -0.91 -1.32
CA ASP A 21 7.43 -1.23 -1.99
C ASP A 21 8.36 -2.07 -1.10
N ARG A 22 8.55 -1.65 0.15
CA ARG A 22 9.41 -2.36 1.08
C ARG A 22 8.90 -3.78 1.31
N VAL A 23 7.61 -3.93 1.61
CA VAL A 23 7.01 -5.23 1.91
C VAL A 23 7.10 -6.17 0.71
N LEU A 24 6.72 -5.72 -0.49
CA LEU A 24 6.81 -6.56 -1.68
C LEU A 24 8.26 -7.00 -1.95
N ASN A 25 9.22 -6.09 -1.83
CA ASN A 25 10.63 -6.42 -2.01
C ASN A 25 11.18 -7.37 -0.93
N GLN A 26 10.68 -7.29 0.31
CA GLN A 26 11.06 -8.20 1.40
C GLN A 26 10.48 -9.59 1.21
N VAL A 27 9.22 -9.69 0.78
CA VAL A 27 8.53 -10.98 0.63
C VAL A 27 8.98 -11.70 -0.64
N PHE A 28 9.13 -10.99 -1.76
CA PHE A 28 9.34 -11.59 -3.07
C PHE A 28 10.70 -11.29 -3.70
N GLY A 29 11.44 -10.30 -3.18
CA GLY A 29 12.63 -9.77 -3.85
C GLY A 29 12.32 -8.84 -5.02
N LYS A 30 13.37 -8.18 -5.55
CA LYS A 30 13.22 -7.10 -6.54
C LYS A 30 12.61 -7.54 -7.86
N GLU A 31 13.04 -8.69 -8.40
CA GLU A 31 12.58 -9.13 -9.72
C GLU A 31 11.13 -9.58 -9.71
N ALA A 32 10.71 -10.36 -8.70
CA ALA A 32 9.31 -10.75 -8.56
C ALA A 32 8.42 -9.54 -8.22
N THR A 33 8.90 -8.59 -7.42
CA THR A 33 8.17 -7.33 -7.17
C THR A 33 7.90 -6.56 -8.47
N ARG A 34 8.86 -6.52 -9.40
CA ARG A 34 8.65 -5.91 -10.72
C ARG A 34 7.59 -6.63 -11.54
N LEU A 35 7.49 -7.96 -11.43
CA LEU A 35 6.44 -8.74 -12.11
C LEU A 35 5.06 -8.42 -11.55
N ILE A 36 4.94 -8.27 -10.22
CA ILE A 36 3.69 -7.85 -9.56
C ILE A 36 3.28 -6.46 -10.07
N TYR A 37 4.20 -5.49 -10.08
CA TYR A 37 3.88 -4.15 -10.60
C TYR A 37 3.51 -4.15 -12.07
N ARG A 38 4.20 -4.95 -12.90
CA ARG A 38 3.85 -5.09 -14.31
C ARG A 38 2.46 -5.69 -14.49
N HIS A 39 2.09 -6.69 -13.69
CA HIS A 39 0.77 -7.29 -13.73
C HIS A 39 -0.31 -6.26 -13.35
N LEU A 40 -0.10 -5.49 -12.27
CA LEU A 40 -1.01 -4.44 -11.83
C LEU A 40 -1.18 -3.34 -12.89
N GLU A 41 -0.09 -2.90 -13.49
CA GLU A 41 -0.11 -1.88 -14.53
C GLU A 41 -0.81 -2.38 -15.81
N SER A 42 -0.49 -3.59 -16.26
CA SER A 42 -0.99 -4.13 -17.53
C SER A 42 -2.45 -4.55 -17.47
N ASN A 43 -2.92 -5.09 -16.34
CA ASN A 43 -4.25 -5.68 -16.24
C ASN A 43 -5.27 -4.77 -15.53
N TYR A 44 -4.80 -3.85 -14.68
CA TYR A 44 -5.68 -2.98 -13.89
C TYR A 44 -5.38 -1.49 -14.06
N SER A 45 -4.41 -1.11 -14.90
CA SER A 45 -4.03 0.29 -15.11
C SER A 45 -3.67 1.02 -13.79
N VAL A 46 -3.07 0.28 -12.85
CA VAL A 46 -2.56 0.82 -11.58
C VAL A 46 -1.07 1.02 -11.72
N LYS A 47 -0.63 2.28 -11.84
CA LYS A 47 0.80 2.59 -11.79
C LYS A 47 1.27 2.53 -10.34
N ARG A 48 2.57 2.23 -10.16
CA ARG A 48 3.21 2.21 -8.84
C ARG A 48 2.93 3.47 -8.01
N GLY A 49 3.03 4.66 -8.61
CA GLY A 49 2.74 5.94 -7.92
C GLY A 49 1.28 6.14 -7.50
N GLU A 50 0.35 5.39 -8.08
CA GLU A 50 -1.10 5.55 -7.88
C GLU A 50 -1.66 4.55 -6.84
N ILE A 51 -0.83 3.65 -6.30
CA ILE A 51 -1.28 2.57 -5.40
C ILE A 51 -2.03 3.13 -4.18
N ALA A 52 -1.55 4.23 -3.60
CA ALA A 52 -2.21 4.85 -2.46
C ALA A 52 -3.60 5.42 -2.81
N GLU A 53 -3.80 5.84 -4.05
CA GLU A 53 -5.05 6.41 -4.55
C GLU A 53 -6.04 5.31 -4.95
N LYS A 54 -5.55 4.28 -5.64
CA LYS A 54 -6.31 3.14 -6.18
C LYS A 54 -6.13 1.88 -5.33
N ILE A 55 -6.15 2.02 -4.00
CA ILE A 55 -5.81 0.91 -3.09
C ILE A 55 -6.76 -0.29 -3.19
N ASP A 56 -8.02 -0.06 -3.52
CA ASP A 56 -9.02 -1.11 -3.80
C ASP A 56 -8.70 -1.91 -5.06
N VAL A 57 -8.30 -1.21 -6.13
CA VAL A 57 -7.90 -1.85 -7.38
C VAL A 57 -6.56 -2.59 -7.19
N PHE A 58 -5.65 -2.02 -6.41
CA PHE A 58 -4.42 -2.68 -5.99
C PHE A 58 -4.69 -3.99 -5.23
N ALA A 59 -5.57 -3.96 -4.21
CA ALA A 59 -5.90 -5.15 -3.42
C ALA A 59 -6.48 -6.25 -4.30
N LYS A 60 -7.44 -5.91 -5.17
CA LYS A 60 -8.03 -6.85 -6.13
C LYS A 60 -6.98 -7.44 -7.08
N GLY A 61 -6.14 -6.61 -7.68
CA GLY A 61 -5.12 -7.10 -8.61
C GLY A 61 -4.02 -7.92 -7.92
N LEU A 62 -3.75 -7.64 -6.64
CA LEU A 62 -2.85 -8.45 -5.84
C LEU A 62 -3.46 -9.82 -5.51
N GLU A 63 -4.75 -9.86 -5.15
CA GLU A 63 -5.50 -11.10 -4.92
C GLU A 63 -5.59 -11.97 -6.18
N GLU A 64 -5.86 -11.38 -7.34
CA GLU A 64 -5.90 -12.13 -8.60
C GLU A 64 -4.50 -12.67 -8.99
N PHE A 65 -3.42 -11.96 -8.63
CA PHE A 65 -2.05 -12.43 -8.91
C PHE A 65 -1.54 -13.50 -7.93
N LEU A 66 -1.85 -13.37 -6.64
CA LEU A 66 -1.29 -14.19 -5.56
C LEU A 66 -2.28 -15.18 -4.94
N SER A 67 -3.56 -15.12 -5.33
CA SER A 67 -4.66 -15.84 -4.68
C SER A 67 -4.63 -15.60 -3.15
N SER A 68 -4.73 -16.65 -2.33
CA SER A 68 -4.68 -16.56 -0.87
C SER A 68 -3.37 -15.94 -0.33
N GLY A 69 -2.30 -15.90 -1.13
CA GLY A 69 -1.05 -15.24 -0.76
C GLY A 69 -1.19 -13.72 -0.61
N ALA A 70 -2.17 -13.09 -1.27
CA ALA A 70 -2.40 -11.66 -1.14
C ALA A 70 -2.73 -11.24 0.30
N TYR A 71 -3.51 -12.05 1.01
CA TYR A 71 -3.86 -11.79 2.41
C TYR A 71 -2.61 -11.65 3.30
N VAL A 72 -1.60 -12.50 3.11
CA VAL A 72 -0.35 -12.44 3.87
C VAL A 72 0.39 -11.13 3.59
N VAL A 73 0.41 -10.69 2.33
CA VAL A 73 1.05 -9.44 1.91
C VAL A 73 0.30 -8.23 2.47
N GLU A 74 -1.03 -8.20 2.38
CA GLU A 74 -1.87 -7.14 2.94
C GLU A 74 -1.69 -6.99 4.44
N ARG A 75 -1.67 -8.11 5.18
CA ARG A 75 -1.38 -8.13 6.62
C ARG A 75 0.00 -7.54 6.91
N LYS A 76 1.02 -7.94 6.16
CA LYS A 76 2.38 -7.42 6.33
C LYS A 76 2.46 -5.92 6.04
N ILE A 77 1.76 -5.43 5.01
CA ILE A 77 1.64 -4.00 4.71
C ILE A 77 1.03 -3.27 5.90
N LEU A 78 -0.09 -3.74 6.45
CA LEU A 78 -0.75 -3.11 7.60
C LEU A 78 0.14 -3.10 8.85
N GLU A 79 0.81 -4.20 9.18
CA GLU A 79 1.74 -4.28 10.30
C GLU A 79 2.86 -3.23 10.19
N ASP A 80 3.43 -3.11 8.99
CA ASP A 80 4.49 -2.17 8.70
C ASP A 80 3.99 -0.71 8.73
N MET A 81 2.74 -0.47 8.30
CA MET A 81 2.07 0.82 8.45
C MET A 81 1.91 1.16 9.93
N TYR A 82 1.34 0.28 10.74
CA TYR A 82 1.09 0.53 12.16
C TYR A 82 2.37 0.76 12.94
N SER A 83 3.40 -0.02 12.64
CA SER A 83 4.75 0.18 13.20
C SER A 83 5.34 1.55 12.82
N SER A 84 5.02 2.05 11.63
CA SER A 84 5.46 3.38 11.18
C SER A 84 4.66 4.55 11.80
N TYR A 85 3.54 4.27 12.47
CA TYR A 85 2.67 5.27 13.09
C TYR A 85 2.69 5.21 14.63
N GLY A 86 3.79 4.77 15.26
CA GLY A 86 3.97 4.86 16.72
C GLY A 86 3.01 3.99 17.56
N LEU A 87 3.36 3.80 18.83
CA LEU A 87 2.74 2.78 19.70
C LEU A 87 1.24 3.01 19.95
N LEU A 88 0.82 4.27 20.14
CA LEU A 88 -0.58 4.63 20.40
C LEU A 88 -1.50 4.27 19.22
N ARG A 89 -1.03 4.51 17.99
CA ARG A 89 -1.83 4.23 16.80
C ARG A 89 -1.93 2.72 16.52
N ARG A 90 -0.88 1.95 16.84
CA ARG A 90 -0.93 0.48 16.81
C ARG A 90 -2.04 -0.09 17.72
N LEU A 91 -2.17 0.43 18.94
CA LEU A 91 -3.22 0.02 19.90
C LEU A 91 -4.64 0.41 19.45
N GLU A 92 -4.81 1.58 18.81
CA GLU A 92 -6.09 1.96 18.20
C GLU A 92 -6.45 1.04 17.02
N LEU A 93 -5.46 0.63 16.23
CA LEU A 93 -5.68 -0.15 15.01
C LEU A 93 -5.87 -1.64 15.27
N GLU A 94 -5.30 -2.20 16.35
CA GLU A 94 -5.61 -3.55 16.84
C GLU A 94 -7.10 -3.68 17.20
N LYS A 95 -7.75 -2.62 17.71
CA LYS A 95 -9.22 -2.60 17.94
C LYS A 95 -10.02 -2.49 16.64
N MET A 96 -9.45 -1.89 15.59
CA MET A 96 -10.11 -1.68 14.30
C MET A 96 -9.96 -2.88 13.34
N GLN A 97 -9.03 -3.81 13.62
CA GLN A 97 -8.86 -5.04 12.83
C GLN A 97 -10.12 -5.91 12.79
N GLU A 98 -11.04 -5.74 13.74
CA GLU A 98 -12.32 -6.46 13.78
C GLU A 98 -13.42 -5.80 12.94
N GLU A 99 -13.24 -4.53 12.52
CA GLU A 99 -14.32 -3.73 11.91
C GLU A 99 -14.11 -3.38 10.43
N GLN A 100 -12.88 -3.38 9.92
CA GLN A 100 -12.56 -2.91 8.56
C GLN A 100 -11.58 -3.84 7.84
N ASP A 101 -11.79 -4.04 6.54
CA ASP A 101 -10.87 -4.78 5.67
C ASP A 101 -9.57 -3.98 5.37
N PHE A 102 -8.66 -4.57 4.60
CA PHE A 102 -7.39 -3.94 4.22
C PHE A 102 -7.60 -2.55 3.59
N VAL A 103 -8.54 -2.44 2.65
CA VAL A 103 -8.83 -1.22 1.91
C VAL A 103 -9.37 -0.13 2.85
N GLY A 104 -10.30 -0.49 3.74
CA GLY A 104 -10.84 0.41 4.76
C GLY A 104 -9.75 0.93 5.69
N GLN A 105 -8.88 0.04 6.17
CA GLN A 105 -7.76 0.41 7.06
C GLN A 105 -6.78 1.38 6.40
N ILE A 106 -6.38 1.14 5.13
CA ILE A 106 -5.48 2.05 4.41
C ILE A 106 -6.14 3.41 4.14
N ARG A 107 -7.44 3.43 3.79
CA ARG A 107 -8.18 4.70 3.56
C ARG A 107 -8.24 5.56 4.83
N LEU A 108 -8.44 4.94 6.00
CA LEU A 108 -8.45 5.64 7.28
C LEU A 108 -7.06 6.18 7.65
N LEU A 109 -6.00 5.41 7.41
CA LEU A 109 -4.63 5.86 7.59
C LEU A 109 -4.30 7.06 6.71
N ARG A 110 -4.81 7.09 5.47
CA ARG A 110 -4.60 8.19 4.52
C ARG A 110 -5.30 9.48 4.94
N GLN A 111 -6.46 9.41 5.60
CA GLN A 111 -7.20 10.59 6.08
C GLN A 111 -6.59 11.22 7.35
N LYS A 112 -5.82 10.45 8.12
CA LYS A 112 -5.21 10.88 9.41
C LYS A 112 -3.71 11.22 9.30
N ALA A 113 -3.18 11.38 8.08
CA ALA A 113 -1.78 11.66 7.77
C ALA A 113 -1.65 12.99 7.02
#